data_AF-A0AAN7PHS9-F1
#
_entry.id   AF-A0AAN7PHS9-F1
#
_cell.length_a   1.000
_cell.length_b   1.000
_cell.length_c   1.000
_cell.angle_alpha   90.00
_cell.angle_beta   90.00
_cell.angle_gamma   90.00
#
_symmetry.space_group_name_H-M   'P 1'
#
loop_
_entity.id
_entity.type
_entity.pdbx_description
1 polymer ?
#
loop_
_entity_poly.entity_id
_entity_poly.type
_entity_poly.pdbx_seq_one_letter_code
_entity_poly.pdbx_strand_id
1 'polypeptide(L)'
;MEKGEAAQFKGKAFNEIHINLEEDLMMEGEEGKRSNSSPSVSEIPETIEPSLSTKNYIVTKKKRSLIKWTSEQKNIVKNFFAYHIKNKRPPKKNECEELKSQYSEVLKNKDWLKIKVFIQNEYQKRK
;
A
#
# COMPACT_ATOMS: atom_id res chain seq x y z
N MET A 1 25.04 -1.75 -20.11
CA MET A 1 23.65 -1.43 -20.52
C MET A 1 22.71 -2.21 -19.63
N GLU A 2 22.08 -1.52 -18.69
CA GLU A 2 21.07 -2.06 -17.77
C GLU A 2 19.81 -2.43 -18.56
N LYS A 3 19.40 -3.70 -18.52
CA LYS A 3 18.24 -4.18 -19.27
C LYS A 3 16.99 -3.81 -18.47
N GLY A 4 16.25 -2.79 -18.92
CA GLY A 4 14.98 -2.40 -18.31
C GLY A 4 13.95 -3.53 -18.32
N GLU A 5 13.23 -3.68 -17.21
CA GLU A 5 12.28 -4.78 -16.98
C GLU A 5 11.00 -4.70 -17.83
N ALA A 6 10.83 -3.66 -18.66
CA ALA A 6 9.64 -3.44 -19.49
C ALA A 6 9.39 -4.58 -20.51
N ALA A 7 10.40 -5.38 -20.83
CA ALA A 7 10.27 -6.52 -21.74
C ALA A 7 9.27 -7.59 -21.24
N GLN A 8 9.03 -7.69 -19.93
CA GLN A 8 8.15 -8.70 -19.33
C GLN A 8 6.66 -8.49 -19.60
N PHE A 9 6.29 -7.37 -20.23
CA PHE A 9 4.92 -7.02 -20.58
C PHE A 9 4.64 -7.05 -22.09
N LYS A 10 5.65 -7.30 -22.93
CA LYS A 10 5.49 -7.35 -24.38
C LYS A 10 4.84 -8.68 -24.80
N GLY A 11 3.58 -8.62 -25.27
CA GLY A 11 2.83 -9.78 -25.79
C GLY A 11 1.80 -10.39 -24.85
N LYS A 12 1.63 -9.86 -23.64
CA LYS A 12 0.54 -10.25 -22.72
C LYS A 12 -0.76 -9.58 -23.15
N ALA A 13 -1.87 -10.31 -23.11
CA ALA A 13 -3.19 -9.71 -23.32
C ALA A 13 -3.51 -8.75 -22.15
N PHE A 14 -4.31 -7.70 -22.40
CA PHE A 14 -4.67 -6.70 -21.38
C PHE A 14 -5.20 -7.32 -20.07
N ASN A 15 -5.82 -8.49 -20.17
CA ASN A 15 -6.43 -9.22 -19.06
C ASN A 15 -5.40 -9.95 -18.16
N GLU A 16 -4.16 -10.11 -18.63
CA GLU A 16 -3.07 -10.81 -17.93
C GLU A 16 -2.12 -9.84 -17.20
N ILE A 17 -2.35 -8.54 -17.32
CA ILE A 17 -1.55 -7.52 -16.64
C ILE A 17 -2.10 -7.36 -15.21
N HIS A 18 -1.52 -8.12 -14.27
CA HIS A 18 -1.83 -7.99 -12.86
C HIS A 18 -1.05 -6.81 -12.26
N ILE A 19 -1.61 -5.60 -12.35
CA ILE A 19 -1.02 -4.41 -11.73
C ILE A 19 -1.32 -4.48 -10.23
N ASN A 20 -0.32 -4.88 -9.43
CA ASN A 20 -0.38 -4.82 -7.97
C ASN A 20 -0.25 -3.36 -7.51
N LEU A 21 -1.34 -2.60 -7.60
CA LEU A 21 -1.38 -1.20 -7.16
C LEU A 21 -1.05 -1.04 -5.66
N GLU A 22 -1.24 -2.10 -4.87
CA GLU A 22 -0.89 -2.12 -3.44
C GLU A 22 0.61 -2.30 -3.16
N GLU A 23 1.41 -2.70 -4.16
CA GLU A 23 2.87 -2.78 -4.07
C GLU A 23 3.55 -1.43 -4.40
N ASP A 24 3.05 -0.72 -5.42
CA ASP A 24 3.55 0.63 -5.79
C ASP A 24 3.19 1.71 -4.75
N LEU A 25 2.02 1.61 -4.11
CA LEU A 25 1.55 2.66 -3.20
C LEU A 25 2.32 2.71 -1.87
N MET A 26 3.14 1.70 -1.54
CA MET A 26 3.90 1.65 -0.29
C MET A 26 5.42 1.89 -0.49
N MET A 27 5.83 2.36 -1.67
CA MET A 27 7.23 2.75 -1.94
C MET A 27 7.46 4.27 -1.86
N GLU A 28 6.46 5.07 -1.50
CA GLU A 28 6.63 6.48 -1.09
C GLU A 28 6.11 6.66 0.34
N GLY A 29 7.01 6.71 1.31
CA GLY A 29 6.63 6.94 2.70
C GLY A 29 7.70 6.67 3.76
N GLU A 30 9.00 6.76 3.45
CA GLU A 30 9.96 7.10 4.51
C GLU A 30 9.86 8.62 4.73
N GLU A 31 9.00 9.03 5.67
CA GLU A 31 9.09 10.36 6.27
C GLU A 31 10.41 10.45 7.03
N GLY A 32 11.43 10.98 6.35
CA GLY A 32 12.62 11.50 6.98
C GLY A 32 12.22 12.53 8.05
N LYS A 33 12.59 12.25 9.30
CA LYS A 33 12.57 13.23 10.40
C LYS A 33 13.33 14.47 9.95
N ARG A 34 12.59 15.51 9.58
CA ARG A 34 13.11 16.84 9.25
C ARG A 34 13.43 17.57 10.56
N SER A 35 14.59 17.27 11.14
CA SER A 35 15.16 18.07 12.21
C SER A 35 15.65 19.40 11.62
N ASN A 36 15.05 20.47 12.11
CA ASN A 36 15.34 21.85 11.76
C ASN A 36 16.69 22.27 12.35
N SER A 37 17.72 22.49 11.52
CA SER A 37 18.91 23.23 11.92
C SER A 37 19.50 24.02 10.75
N SER A 38 19.69 25.31 11.03
CA SER A 38 20.15 26.44 10.20
C SER A 38 21.42 26.16 9.36
N PRO A 39 21.63 26.86 8.22
CA PRO A 39 22.79 26.66 7.37
C PRO A 39 24.02 27.44 7.89
N SER A 40 25.18 26.79 7.90
CA SER A 40 26.48 27.48 7.92
C SER A 40 27.47 26.70 7.08
N VAL A 41 28.07 27.42 6.13
CA VAL A 41 29.05 26.99 5.14
C VAL A 41 30.39 26.69 5.81
N SER A 42 31.11 25.64 5.35
CA SER A 42 32.53 25.70 4.93
C SER A 42 33.19 24.31 4.80
N GLU A 43 33.81 24.15 3.63
CA GLU A 43 35.07 23.44 3.31
C GLU A 43 35.22 21.91 3.46
N ILE A 44 35.54 21.30 2.32
CA ILE A 44 35.97 19.92 2.06
C ILE A 44 37.50 19.88 2.24
N PRO A 45 38.09 18.80 2.79
CA PRO A 45 39.04 18.07 1.96
C PRO A 45 39.01 16.54 2.12
N GLU A 46 39.02 15.91 0.95
CA GLU A 46 39.73 14.71 0.49
C GLU A 46 40.31 13.66 1.47
N THR A 47 40.06 12.40 1.05
CA THR A 47 40.90 11.18 1.21
C THR A 47 40.46 10.19 2.31
N ILE A 48 39.99 9.01 1.89
CA ILE A 48 40.65 7.68 2.01
C ILE A 48 39.57 6.61 1.68
N GLU A 49 39.63 6.03 0.50
CA GLU A 49 39.12 4.66 0.20
C GLU A 49 40.23 3.64 0.56
N PRO A 50 40.00 2.32 0.76
CA PRO A 50 38.80 1.54 0.42
C PRO A 50 38.38 0.49 1.51
N SER A 51 37.37 -0.32 1.17
CA SER A 51 37.01 -1.63 1.76
C SER A 51 35.91 -1.63 2.83
N LEU A 52 34.69 -1.32 2.40
CA LEU A 52 33.50 -1.89 3.02
C LEU A 52 33.25 -3.26 2.40
N SER A 53 33.70 -4.31 3.09
CA SER A 53 33.25 -5.68 2.85
C SER A 53 31.73 -5.70 3.03
N THR A 54 30.99 -5.64 1.92
CA THR A 54 29.54 -5.70 1.88
C THR A 54 29.13 -7.08 2.37
N LYS A 55 28.90 -7.20 3.67
CA LYS A 55 28.22 -8.35 4.26
C LYS A 55 26.85 -8.40 3.59
N ASN A 56 26.65 -9.37 2.71
CA ASN A 56 25.37 -9.66 2.08
C ASN A 56 24.38 -10.07 3.18
N TYR A 57 23.71 -9.09 3.79
CA TYR A 57 22.57 -9.36 4.65
C TYR A 57 21.49 -9.97 3.77
N ILE A 58 21.24 -11.26 3.94
CA ILE A 58 20.07 -11.92 3.36
C ILE A 58 18.85 -11.29 4.06
N VAL A 59 18.27 -10.26 3.44
CA VAL A 59 17.01 -9.67 3.86
C VAL A 59 15.93 -10.71 3.56
N THR A 60 15.62 -11.56 4.53
CA THR A 60 14.50 -12.48 4.43
C THR A 60 13.21 -11.65 4.43
N LYS A 61 12.57 -11.55 3.26
CA LYS A 61 11.28 -10.85 3.13
C LYS A 61 10.27 -11.52 4.05
N LYS A 62 9.76 -10.80 5.05
CA LYS A 62 8.71 -11.31 5.93
C LYS A 62 7.48 -11.66 5.09
N LYS A 63 7.06 -12.92 5.14
CA LYS A 63 5.82 -13.37 4.50
C LYS A 63 4.65 -12.63 5.15
N ARG A 64 3.85 -11.92 4.36
CA ARG A 64 2.69 -11.16 4.86
C ARG A 64 1.63 -12.13 5.36
N SER A 65 1.07 -11.86 6.54
CA SER A 65 -0.09 -12.60 7.05
C SER A 65 -1.37 -12.05 6.42
N LEU A 66 -2.05 -12.88 5.64
CA LEU A 66 -3.30 -12.50 4.98
C LEU A 66 -4.47 -12.69 5.95
N ILE A 67 -4.97 -11.59 6.53
CA ILE A 67 -6.13 -11.65 7.41
C ILE A 67 -7.40 -11.73 6.56
N LYS A 68 -8.04 -12.90 6.55
CA LYS A 68 -9.31 -13.13 5.86
C LYS A 68 -10.42 -12.21 6.38
N TRP A 69 -11.40 -11.92 5.54
CA TRP A 69 -12.61 -11.18 5.91
C TRP A 69 -13.67 -12.15 6.44
N THR A 70 -14.18 -11.93 7.64
CA THR A 70 -15.31 -12.70 8.17
C THR A 70 -16.60 -12.31 7.46
N SER A 71 -17.61 -13.20 7.48
CA SER A 71 -18.90 -12.92 6.84
C SER A 71 -19.61 -11.71 7.47
N GLU A 72 -19.51 -11.58 8.78
CA GLU A 72 -20.04 -10.44 9.55
C GLU A 72 -19.39 -9.11 9.12
N GLN A 73 -18.05 -9.06 9.06
CA GLN A 73 -17.31 -7.87 8.59
C GLN A 73 -17.74 -7.47 7.17
N LYS A 74 -17.88 -8.45 6.27
CA LYS A 74 -18.31 -8.19 4.89
C LYS A 74 -19.72 -7.60 4.87
N ASN A 75 -20.63 -8.12 5.67
CA ASN A 75 -22.02 -7.68 5.67
C ASN A 75 -22.14 -6.23 6.18
N ILE A 76 -21.47 -5.92 7.28
CA ILE A 76 -21.44 -4.56 7.86
C ILE A 76 -20.91 -3.56 6.84
N VAL A 77 -19.75 -3.83 6.24
CA VAL A 77 -19.12 -2.94 5.26
C VAL A 77 -20.01 -2.78 4.02
N LYS A 78 -20.60 -3.87 3.51
CA LYS A 78 -21.49 -3.81 2.34
C LYS A 78 -22.75 -3.00 2.61
N ASN A 79 -23.34 -3.14 3.79
CA ASN A 79 -24.57 -2.44 4.16
C ASN A 79 -24.30 -0.95 4.34
N PHE A 80 -23.24 -0.57 5.05
CA PHE A 80 -22.88 0.83 5.24
C PHE A 80 -22.52 1.51 3.92
N PHE A 81 -21.75 0.85 3.07
CA PHE A 81 -21.31 1.39 1.78
C PHE A 81 -22.19 0.95 0.60
N ALA A 82 -23.43 0.53 0.83
CA ALA A 82 -24.33 0.08 -0.24
C ALA A 82 -24.52 1.14 -1.34
N TYR A 83 -24.64 2.42 -0.92
CA TYR A 83 -24.70 3.56 -1.84
C TYR A 83 -23.42 3.70 -2.68
N HIS A 84 -22.26 3.59 -2.05
CA HIS A 84 -20.96 3.66 -2.71
C HIS A 84 -20.75 2.51 -3.70
N ILE A 85 -21.21 1.29 -3.35
CA ILE A 85 -21.20 0.10 -4.22
C ILE A 85 -22.09 0.28 -5.43
N LYS A 86 -23.31 0.79 -5.24
CA LYS A 86 -24.26 1.04 -6.33
C LYS A 86 -23.74 2.08 -7.31
N ASN A 87 -23.16 3.16 -6.80
CA ASN A 87 -22.69 4.29 -7.61
C ASN A 87 -21.21 4.15 -8.06
N LYS A 88 -20.56 3.04 -7.73
CA LYS A 88 -19.13 2.78 -8.02
C LYS A 88 -18.21 3.92 -7.55
N ARG A 89 -18.56 4.54 -6.42
CA ARG A 89 -17.80 5.65 -5.84
C ARG A 89 -16.92 5.12 -4.72
N PRO A 90 -15.59 5.28 -4.76
CA PRO A 90 -14.72 4.87 -3.67
C PRO A 90 -15.02 5.65 -2.39
N PRO A 91 -15.04 4.98 -1.22
CA PRO A 91 -15.27 5.64 0.06
C PRO A 91 -14.11 6.56 0.43
N LYS A 92 -14.42 7.63 1.16
CA LYS A 92 -13.41 8.53 1.73
C LYS A 92 -12.83 7.95 3.02
N LYS A 93 -11.65 8.44 3.41
CA LYS A 93 -10.99 8.05 4.67
C LYS A 93 -11.89 8.29 5.87
N ASN A 94 -12.52 9.47 5.96
CA ASN A 94 -13.39 9.84 7.08
C ASN A 94 -14.58 8.89 7.23
N GLU A 95 -15.21 8.47 6.12
CA GLU A 95 -16.33 7.52 6.16
C GLU A 95 -15.87 6.13 6.62
N CYS A 96 -14.67 5.70 6.21
CA CYS A 96 -14.08 4.45 6.68
C CYS A 96 -13.73 4.51 8.17
N GLU A 97 -13.26 5.65 8.67
CA GLU A 97 -12.97 5.87 10.09
C GLU A 97 -14.25 5.92 10.92
N GLU A 98 -15.32 6.53 10.40
CA GLU A 98 -16.64 6.54 11.03
C GLU A 98 -17.20 5.12 11.16
N LEU A 99 -17.14 4.31 10.08
CA LEU A 99 -17.51 2.90 10.15
C LEU A 99 -16.67 2.15 11.19
N LYS A 100 -15.36 2.43 11.24
CA LYS A 100 -14.45 1.79 12.20
C LYS A 100 -14.73 2.24 13.64
N SER A 101 -15.21 3.45 13.85
CA SER A 101 -15.63 3.95 15.16
C SER A 101 -16.91 3.23 15.62
N GLN A 102 -17.90 3.11 14.74
CA GLN A 102 -19.18 2.45 15.04
C GLN A 102 -19.02 0.94 15.28
N TYR A 103 -18.16 0.26 14.51
CA TYR A 103 -17.95 -1.19 14.57
C TYR A 103 -16.51 -1.54 14.93
N SER A 104 -15.94 -0.84 15.91
CA SER A 104 -14.53 -0.99 16.31
C SER A 104 -14.20 -2.41 16.77
N GLU A 105 -15.12 -3.08 17.47
CA GLU A 105 -14.93 -4.45 17.96
C GLU A 105 -14.71 -5.46 16.83
N VAL A 106 -15.48 -5.33 15.75
CA VAL A 106 -15.50 -6.24 14.60
C VAL A 106 -14.41 -5.87 13.58
N LEU A 107 -14.13 -4.57 13.41
CA LEU A 107 -13.20 -4.04 12.39
C LEU A 107 -11.83 -3.61 12.93
N LYS A 108 -11.52 -3.84 14.21
CA LYS A 108 -10.20 -3.49 14.80
C LYS A 108 -8.99 -3.99 13.99
N ASN A 109 -9.11 -5.19 13.40
CA ASN A 109 -8.05 -5.85 12.64
C ASN A 109 -7.97 -5.39 11.18
N LYS A 110 -8.76 -4.39 10.77
CA LYS A 110 -8.79 -3.85 9.40
C LYS A 110 -8.41 -2.38 9.41
N ASP A 111 -7.53 -2.03 8.48
CA ASP A 111 -7.20 -0.65 8.19
C ASP A 111 -8.24 -0.03 7.26
N TRP A 112 -8.39 1.28 7.32
CA TRP A 112 -9.29 2.03 6.44
C TRP A 112 -8.97 1.77 4.96
N LEU A 113 -7.69 1.54 4.64
CA LEU A 113 -7.25 1.19 3.28
C LEU A 113 -7.79 -0.17 2.84
N LYS A 114 -7.76 -1.18 3.72
CA LYS A 114 -8.35 -2.51 3.43
C LYS A 114 -9.85 -2.43 3.22
N ILE A 115 -10.55 -1.57 3.98
CA ILE A 115 -11.98 -1.32 3.80
C ILE A 115 -12.23 -0.70 2.43
N LYS A 116 -11.46 0.34 2.06
CA LYS A 116 -11.55 1.00 0.76
C LYS A 116 -11.33 0.02 -0.41
N VAL A 117 -10.25 -0.77 -0.36
CA VAL A 117 -9.93 -1.79 -1.37
C VAL A 117 -11.03 -2.85 -1.45
N PHE A 118 -11.56 -3.29 -0.30
CA PHE A 118 -12.67 -4.24 -0.28
C PHE A 118 -13.88 -3.72 -1.03
N ILE A 119 -14.28 -2.47 -0.81
CA ILE A 119 -15.44 -1.86 -1.46
C ILE A 119 -15.18 -1.67 -2.96
N GLN A 120 -13.96 -1.30 -3.34
CA GLN A 120 -13.55 -1.21 -4.75
C GLN A 120 -13.66 -2.57 -5.47
N ASN A 121 -13.20 -3.64 -4.82
CA ASN A 121 -13.30 -5.00 -5.35
C ASN A 121 -14.77 -5.45 -5.49
N GLU A 122 -15.66 -4.98 -4.62
CA GLU A 122 -17.09 -5.28 -4.74
C GLU A 122 -17.74 -4.63 -5.96
N TYR A 123 -17.22 -3.51 -6.49
CA TYR A 123 -17.70 -2.95 -7.76
C TYR A 123 -17.41 -3.88 -8.94
N GLN A 124 -16.24 -4.52 -8.93
CA GLN A 124 -15.76 -5.35 -10.04
C GLN A 124 -16.50 -6.69 -10.12
N LYS A 125 -16.97 -7.22 -8.98
CA LYS A 125 -17.73 -8.49 -8.93
C LYS A 125 -19.15 -8.41 -9.50
N ARG A 126 -19.70 -7.20 -9.65
CA ARG A 126 -21.04 -6.99 -10.21
C ARG A 126 -21.04 -6.78 -11.74
N LYS A 127 -19.94 -7.14 -12.42
CA LYS A 127 -19.81 -7.14 -13.88
C LYS A 127 -20.10 -8.54 -14.40
#